data_AF-A0A2P4NZZ9-F1
#
_entry.id   AF-A0A2P4NZZ9-F1
#
_cell.length_a   1.000
_cell.length_b   1.000
_cell.length_c   1.000
_cell.angle_alpha   90.00
_cell.angle_beta   90.00
_cell.angle_gamma   90.00
#
_symmetry.space_group_name_H-M   'P 1'
#
loop_
_entity.id
_entity.type
_entity.pdbx_description
1 polymer ?
#
loop_
_entity_poly.entity_id
_entity_poly.type
_entity_poly.pdbx_seq_one_letter_code
_entity_poly.pdbx_strand_id
1 'polypeptide(L)' 'QGVDISYYDVTITPKVPLRLNRKVFNRFVEQNRDGALGGARPVFDDMYSITKKKIFS' A
#
# COMPACT_ATOMS: atom_id res chain seq x y z
N GLN A 1 -22.31 16.42 2.94
CA GLN A 1 -21.66 15.47 3.85
C GLN A 1 -20.38 15.00 3.15
N GLY A 2 -19.21 15.20 3.76
CA GLY A 2 -17.92 14.85 3.16
C GLY A 2 -17.65 13.35 3.25
N VAL A 3 -16.85 12.82 2.33
CA VAL A 3 -16.37 11.44 2.40
C VAL A 3 -15.38 11.34 3.56
N ASP A 4 -15.63 10.46 4.52
CA ASP A 4 -14.68 10.14 5.58
C ASP A 4 -13.62 9.18 5.02
N ILE A 5 -12.36 9.63 5.00
CA ILE A 5 -11.22 8.90 4.43
C ILE A 5 -10.17 8.75 5.52
N SER A 6 -9.88 7.51 5.90
CA SER A 6 -8.81 7.18 6.85
C SER A 6 -7.52 6.83 6.10
N TYR A 7 -6.39 7.37 6.55
CA TYR A 7 -5.06 7.12 6.01
C TYR A 7 -4.26 6.26 6.99
N TYR A 8 -3.50 5.29 6.47
CA TYR A 8 -2.67 4.38 7.25
C TYR A 8 -1.28 4.24 6.63
N ASP A 9 -0.25 4.24 7.47
CA ASP A 9 1.11 3.91 7.05
C ASP A 9 1.25 2.38 6.89
N VAL A 10 1.59 1.93 5.69
CA VAL A 10 1.74 0.51 5.37
C VAL A 10 3.20 0.16 5.17
N THR A 11 3.71 -0.80 5.95
CA THR A 11 5.06 -1.36 5.79
C THR A 11 4.99 -2.77 5.22
N ILE A 12 5.55 -2.98 4.03
CA ILE A 12 5.68 -4.31 3.39
C ILE A 12 7.13 -4.79 3.55
N THR A 13 7.31 -6.01 4.07
CA THR A 13 8.64 -6.65 4.23
C THR A 13 8.66 -8.05 3.60
N PRO A 14 9.77 -8.46 2.96
CA PRO A 14 10.99 -7.69 2.69
C PRO A 14 10.75 -6.57 1.65
N LYS A 15 11.72 -5.66 1.51
CA LYS A 15 11.65 -4.61 0.47
C LYS A 15 11.71 -5.26 -0.92
N VAL A 16 10.67 -5.08 -1.70
CA VAL A 16 10.56 -5.61 -3.08
C VAL A 16 10.28 -4.50 -4.09
N PRO A 17 10.44 -4.74 -5.40
CA PRO A 17 10.07 -3.77 -6.43
C PRO A 17 8.60 -3.34 -6.34
N LEU A 18 8.29 -2.14 -6.80
CA LEU A 18 6.96 -1.51 -6.65
C LEU A 18 5.81 -2.32 -7.17
N ARG A 19 6.02 -2.86 -8.37
CA ARG A 19 5.03 -3.70 -9.03
C ARG A 19 4.70 -4.92 -8.19
N LEU A 20 5.66 -5.41 -7.39
CA LEU A 20 5.44 -6.51 -6.46
C LEU A 20 4.78 -6.03 -5.16
N ASN A 21 5.12 -4.85 -4.63
CA ASN A 21 4.40 -4.24 -3.49
C ASN A 21 2.90 -4.13 -3.77
N ARG A 22 2.50 -3.61 -4.93
CA ARG A 22 1.08 -3.54 -5.33
C ARG A 22 0.41 -4.91 -5.37
N LYS A 23 1.10 -5.92 -5.91
CA LYS A 23 0.57 -7.29 -5.97
C LYS A 23 0.38 -7.89 -4.57
N VAL A 24 1.35 -7.66 -3.68
CA VAL A 24 1.27 -8.10 -2.28
C VAL A 24 0.10 -7.41 -1.57
N PHE A 25 -0.02 -6.09 -1.72
CA PHE A 25 -1.12 -5.33 -1.13
C PHE A 25 -2.48 -5.80 -1.65
N ASN A 26 -2.64 -5.94 -2.97
CA ASN A 26 -3.90 -6.42 -3.56
C ASN A 26 -4.27 -7.81 -3.04
N ARG A 27 -3.29 -8.71 -2.93
CA ARG A 27 -3.50 -10.05 -2.39
C ARG A 27 -3.95 -10.01 -0.92
N PHE A 28 -3.33 -9.13 -0.12
CA PHE A 28 -3.77 -8.89 1.26
C PHE A 28 -5.23 -8.41 1.32
N VAL A 29 -5.61 -7.45 0.46
CA VAL A 29 -6.99 -6.94 0.41
C VAL A 29 -7.98 -8.03 0.03
N GLU A 30 -7.68 -8.83 -1.00
CA GLU A 30 -8.53 -9.96 -1.41
C GLU A 30 -8.75 -10.96 -0.27
N GLN A 31 -7.69 -11.31 0.45
CA GLN A 31 -7.74 -12.31 1.52
C GLN A 31 -8.45 -11.82 2.79
N ASN A 32 -8.46 -10.51 3.03
CA ASN A 32 -8.96 -9.93 4.28
C ASN A 32 -10.22 -9.07 4.09
N ARG A 33 -10.80 -9.06 2.90
CA ARG A 33 -11.95 -8.21 2.54
C ARG A 33 -13.11 -8.37 3.51
N ASP A 34 -13.56 -9.60 3.74
CA ASP A 34 -14.71 -9.88 4.61
C ASP A 34 -14.30 -10.13 6.08
N GLY A 35 -13.00 -10.02 6.38
CA GLY A 35 -12.43 -10.16 7.71
C GLY A 35 -11.97 -8.82 8.26
N ALA A 36 -10.66 -8.66 8.43
CA ALA A 36 -10.05 -7.49 9.06
C ALA A 36 -10.38 -6.14 8.39
N LEU A 37 -10.74 -6.15 7.10
CA LEU A 37 -11.12 -4.94 6.37
C LEU A 37 -12.63 -4.63 6.43
N GLY A 38 -13.47 -5.53 6.95
CA GLY A 38 -14.90 -5.27 7.15
C GLY A 38 -15.64 -4.83 5.88
N GLY A 39 -15.24 -5.32 4.70
CA GLY A 39 -15.79 -4.96 3.39
C GLY A 39 -15.18 -3.71 2.77
N ALA A 40 -14.26 -3.02 3.46
CA ALA A 40 -13.57 -1.84 2.93
C ALA A 40 -12.70 -2.18 1.72
N ARG A 41 -12.53 -1.19 0.84
CA ARG A 41 -11.70 -1.27 -0.38
C ARG A 41 -10.56 -0.27 -0.29
N PRO A 42 -9.54 -0.55 0.55
CA PRO A 42 -8.41 0.36 0.71
C PRO A 42 -7.60 0.44 -0.59
N VAL A 43 -7.01 1.61 -0.82
CA VAL A 43 -6.16 1.89 -1.98
C VAL A 43 -4.74 2.08 -1.46
N PHE A 44 -3.78 1.46 -2.12
CA PHE A 44 -2.37 1.67 -1.85
C PHE A 44 -1.84 2.72 -2.82
N ASP A 45 -1.52 3.90 -2.30
CA ASP A 45 -0.73 4.85 -3.04
C ASP A 45 0.73 4.40 -3.01
N ASP A 46 1.33 4.32 -4.19
CA ASP A 46 2.73 3.92 -4.38
C ASP A 46 3.72 4.98 -3.87
N MET A 47 3.38 5.69 -2.79
CA MET A 47 4.19 6.78 -2.27
C MET A 47 5.43 6.19 -1.59
N TYR A 48 6.36 5.75 -2.43
CA TYR A 48 7.72 5.54 -2.03
C TYR A 48 8.21 6.83 -1.39
N SER A 49 8.62 6.70 -0.13
CA SER A 49 9.88 7.28 0.32
C SER A 49 10.82 7.34 -0.88
N ILE A 50 11.12 8.55 -1.36
CA ILE A 50 12.09 8.82 -2.42
C ILE A 50 13.34 8.01 -2.08
N THR A 51 13.47 6.80 -2.64
CA THR A 51 14.67 6.00 -2.51
C THR A 51 15.73 6.83 -3.17
N LYS A 52 16.61 7.41 -2.36
CA LYS A 52 17.77 8.24 -2.73
C LYS A 52 18.09 8.04 -4.21
N LYS A 53 17.62 8.96 -5.07
CA LYS A 53 18.29 9.17 -6.34
C LYS A 53 19.65 9.71 -5.92
N LYS A 54 20.60 8.79 -5.74
CA LYS A 54 22.01 9.12 -5.59
C LYS A 54 22.35 9.71 -6.96
N ILE A 55 22.19 11.01 -7.08
CA ILE A 55 22.80 11.78 -8.16
C ILE A 55 24.29 11.65 -7.85
N PHE A 56 24.92 10.65 -8.44
CA PHE A 56 26.35 10.64 -8.64
C PHE A 56 26.59 11.15 -10.05
N SER A 57 27.59 12.03 -10.11
CA SER A 57 28.06 12.83 -11.24
C SER A 57 27.24 14.07 -11.55
#